data_AF-A0A542MYI5-F1
#
_entry.id   AF-A0A542MYI5-F1
#
_cell.length_a   1.000
_cell.length_b   1.000
_cell.length_c   1.000
_cell.angle_alpha   90.00
_cell.angle_beta   90.00
_cell.angle_gamma   90.00
#
_symmetry.space_group_name_H-M   'P 1'
#
loop_
_entity.id
_entity.type
_entity.pdbx_description
1 polymer ?
#
loop_
_entity_poly.entity_id
_entity_poly.type
_entity_poly.pdbx_seq_one_letter_code
_entity_poly.pdbx_strand_id
1 'polypeptide(L)'
;MTDDGTFLVGWGDLETAFAIREDSEGFTVEKQSRGQWATLGRFSARSEAEAFLAVCLASIWRADRGLGDVFPADPAPDTTVTRTDQGYHVEARGHHASFRQRTDAKRYTYVAGLGLQRVNDFLMQ
;
A
#
# COMPACT_ATOMS: atom_id res chain seq x y z
N MET A 1 -14.22 -22.10 4.97
CA MET A 1 -15.25 -21.06 5.09
C MET A 1 -14.54 -19.76 4.75
N THR A 2 -14.56 -19.39 3.48
CA THR A 2 -13.77 -18.26 2.92
C THR A 2 -14.61 -17.58 1.85
N ASP A 3 -15.50 -16.72 2.30
CA ASP A 3 -15.85 -15.41 1.75
C ASP A 3 -16.50 -14.67 2.94
N ASP A 4 -16.14 -13.42 3.23
CA ASP A 4 -16.97 -12.28 2.80
C ASP A 4 -16.15 -10.98 2.65
N GLY A 5 -14.96 -11.07 2.04
CA GLY A 5 -14.24 -9.88 1.61
C GLY A 5 -14.49 -9.66 0.12
N THR A 6 -15.44 -8.80 -0.24
CA THR A 6 -15.68 -8.47 -1.65
C THR A 6 -14.42 -7.81 -2.22
N PHE A 7 -13.84 -8.40 -3.27
CA PHE A 7 -12.80 -7.75 -4.04
C PHE A 7 -13.40 -6.51 -4.70
N LEU A 8 -12.91 -5.34 -4.32
CA LEU A 8 -13.30 -4.11 -5.00
C LEU A 8 -12.56 -3.98 -6.33
N VAL A 9 -11.26 -4.29 -6.33
CA VAL A 9 -10.40 -4.30 -7.52
C VAL A 9 -9.22 -5.27 -7.32
N GLY A 10 -8.75 -5.90 -8.39
CA GLY A 10 -7.58 -6.80 -8.34
C GLY A 10 -6.76 -6.81 -9.63
N TRP A 11 -5.47 -7.11 -9.50
CA TRP A 11 -4.47 -7.20 -10.57
C TRP A 11 -3.51 -8.36 -10.30
N GLY A 12 -3.10 -9.13 -11.30
CA GLY A 12 -2.13 -10.21 -11.07
C GLY A 12 -1.60 -10.89 -12.33
N ASP A 13 -0.58 -11.71 -12.12
CA ASP A 13 -0.04 -12.69 -13.05
C ASP A 13 -0.17 -14.12 -12.49
N LEU A 14 0.57 -15.08 -13.05
CA LEU A 14 0.51 -16.48 -12.64
C LEU A 14 1.11 -16.75 -11.24
N GLU A 15 1.95 -15.86 -10.70
CA GLU A 15 2.63 -16.04 -9.41
C GLU A 15 2.13 -15.08 -8.33
N THR A 16 1.78 -13.85 -8.72
CA THR A 16 1.44 -12.76 -7.81
C THR A 16 0.14 -12.07 -8.20
N ALA A 17 -0.73 -11.84 -7.22
CA ALA A 17 -1.89 -10.95 -7.37
C ALA A 17 -1.90 -9.89 -6.26
N PHE A 18 -2.57 -8.77 -6.51
CA PHE A 18 -2.87 -7.72 -5.57
C PHE A 18 -4.36 -7.43 -5.59
N ALA A 19 -4.89 -7.00 -4.45
CA ALA A 19 -6.29 -6.68 -4.31
C ALA A 19 -6.54 -5.59 -3.26
N ILE A 20 -7.64 -4.86 -3.45
CA ILE A 20 -8.29 -4.11 -2.38
C ILE A 20 -9.51 -4.90 -1.92
N ARG A 21 -9.59 -5.18 -0.62
CA ARG A 21 -10.80 -5.71 0.02
C ARG A 21 -11.37 -4.68 0.97
N GLU A 22 -12.69 -4.73 1.14
CA GLU A 22 -13.42 -3.94 2.12
C GLU A 22 -14.01 -4.86 3.19
N ASP A 23 -13.93 -4.42 4.45
CA ASP A 23 -14.56 -5.06 5.60
C ASP A 23 -15.11 -4.01 6.58
N SER A 24 -15.61 -4.45 7.75
CA SER A 24 -16.21 -3.54 8.74
C SER A 24 -15.23 -2.54 9.37
N GLU A 25 -13.93 -2.73 9.20
CA GLU A 25 -12.89 -1.86 9.75
C GLU A 25 -12.23 -0.97 8.67
N GLY A 26 -12.64 -1.10 7.40
CA GLY A 26 -12.19 -0.28 6.29
C GLY A 26 -11.68 -1.10 5.11
N PHE A 27 -10.51 -0.73 4.59
CA PHE A 27 -9.96 -1.29 3.36
C PHE A 27 -8.60 -1.93 3.62
N THR A 28 -8.37 -3.12 3.06
CA THR A 28 -7.04 -3.76 3.04
C THR A 28 -6.47 -3.77 1.64
N VAL A 29 -5.17 -3.52 1.53
CA VAL A 29 -4.39 -3.89 0.34
C VAL A 29 -3.72 -5.23 0.64
N GLU A 30 -4.00 -6.22 -0.19
CA GLU A 30 -3.51 -7.59 -0.03
C GLU A 30 -2.69 -8.02 -1.22
N LYS A 31 -1.74 -8.92 -0.98
CA LYS A 31 -0.94 -9.58 -2.00
C LYS A 31 -1.11 -11.08 -1.90
N GLN A 32 -1.42 -11.72 -3.02
CA GLN A 32 -1.30 -13.15 -3.19
C GLN A 32 0.11 -13.47 -3.68
N SER A 33 0.75 -14.48 -3.08
CA SER A 33 1.95 -15.11 -3.61
C SER A 33 1.81 -16.61 -3.45
N ARG A 34 1.95 -17.37 -4.55
CA ARG A 34 1.89 -18.84 -4.55
C ARG A 34 0.63 -19.40 -3.85
N GLY A 35 -0.51 -18.76 -4.12
CA GLY A 35 -1.80 -19.15 -3.57
C GLY A 35 -2.13 -18.61 -2.17
N GLN A 36 -1.17 -17.99 -1.46
CA GLN A 36 -1.38 -17.44 -0.11
C GLN A 36 -1.59 -15.94 -0.15
N TRP A 37 -2.68 -15.47 0.45
CA TRP A 37 -2.99 -14.04 0.60
C TRP A 37 -2.40 -13.49 1.90
N ALA A 38 -1.80 -12.31 1.81
CA ALA A 38 -1.31 -11.57 2.96
C ALA A 38 -1.70 -10.09 2.86
N THR A 39 -2.21 -9.52 3.95
CA THR A 39 -2.44 -8.09 4.08
C THR A 39 -1.11 -7.34 4.15
N LEU A 40 -0.94 -6.37 3.25
CA LEU A 40 0.20 -5.46 3.23
C LEU A 40 -0.06 -4.21 4.08
N GLY A 41 -1.26 -3.64 3.95
CA GLY A 41 -1.70 -2.51 4.76
C GLY A 41 -3.22 -2.41 4.90
N ARG A 42 -3.66 -1.66 5.93
CA ARG A 42 -5.07 -1.35 6.24
C ARG A 42 -5.28 0.16 6.33
N PHE A 43 -6.41 0.61 5.79
CA PHE A 43 -6.73 2.01 5.53
C PHE A 43 -8.18 2.30 5.90
N SER A 44 -8.45 3.49 6.43
CA SER A 44 -9.83 3.93 6.71
C SER A 44 -10.60 4.39 5.47
N ALA A 45 -9.90 4.66 4.36
CA ALA A 45 -10.48 5.19 3.13
C ALA A 45 -9.96 4.46 1.90
N ARG A 46 -10.87 4.20 0.95
CA ARG A 46 -10.57 3.52 -0.32
C ARG A 46 -9.50 4.23 -1.13
N SER A 47 -9.53 5.56 -1.18
CA SER A 47 -8.54 6.35 -1.93
C SER A 47 -7.11 6.14 -1.43
N GLU A 48 -6.94 5.95 -0.12
CA GLU A 48 -5.62 5.67 0.47
C GLU A 48 -5.14 4.25 0.14
N ALA A 49 -6.06 3.28 0.13
CA ALA A 49 -5.77 1.92 -0.32
C ALA A 49 -5.39 1.89 -1.82
N GLU A 50 -6.08 2.67 -2.66
CA GLU A 50 -5.75 2.82 -4.09
C GLU A 50 -4.38 3.48 -4.28
N ALA A 51 -4.06 4.53 -3.53
CA ALA A 51 -2.76 5.18 -3.56
C ALA A 51 -1.63 4.21 -3.17
N PHE A 52 -1.80 3.44 -2.09
CA PHE A 52 -0.82 2.45 -1.68
C PHE A 52 -0.70 1.28 -2.66
N LEU A 53 -1.81 0.84 -3.27
CA LEU A 53 -1.74 -0.19 -4.30
C LEU A 53 -0.98 0.28 -5.54
N ALA A 54 -1.12 1.56 -5.93
CA ALA A 54 -0.32 2.14 -7.00
C ALA A 54 1.19 2.08 -6.67
N VAL A 55 1.58 2.30 -5.40
CA VAL A 55 2.96 2.12 -4.94
C VAL A 55 3.44 0.68 -5.14
N CYS A 56 2.62 -0.32 -4.76
CA CYS A 56 2.98 -1.73 -4.94
C CYS A 56 3.20 -2.09 -6.42
N LEU A 57 2.29 -1.67 -7.29
CA LEU A 57 2.36 -1.96 -8.73
C LEU A 57 3.52 -1.21 -9.40
N ALA A 58 3.73 0.06 -9.06
CA ALA A 58 4.84 0.83 -9.58
C ALA A 58 6.20 0.25 -9.15
N SER A 59 6.32 -0.25 -7.91
CA SER A 59 7.56 -0.90 -7.46
C SER A 59 7.94 -2.09 -8.36
N ILE A 60 6.97 -2.85 -8.87
CA ILE A 60 7.22 -3.97 -9.79
C ILE A 60 7.63 -3.43 -11.16
N TRP A 61 6.86 -2.49 -11.71
CA TRP A 61 7.11 -1.89 -13.01
C TRP A 61 8.49 -1.21 -13.09
N ARG A 62 8.91 -0.54 -12.00
CA ARG A 62 10.22 0.12 -11.89
C ARG A 62 11.36 -0.88 -11.80
N ALA A 63 11.17 -1.96 -11.04
CA ALA A 63 12.16 -3.03 -10.94
C ALA A 63 12.41 -3.71 -12.29
N ASP A 64 11.34 -4.00 -13.05
CA ASP A 64 11.40 -4.54 -14.40
C ASP A 64 12.18 -3.64 -15.38
N ARG A 65 12.19 -2.32 -15.14
CA ARG A 65 12.95 -1.33 -15.92
C ARG A 65 14.32 -0.97 -15.37
N GLY A 66 14.74 -1.59 -14.27
CA GLY A 66 16.02 -1.27 -13.61
C GLY A 66 16.08 0.14 -13.00
N LEU A 67 14.94 0.77 -12.70
CA LEU A 67 14.86 2.15 -12.20
C LEU A 67 14.99 2.27 -10.66
N GLY A 68 15.04 1.16 -9.95
CA GLY A 68 15.17 1.13 -8.49
C GLY A 68 13.98 1.74 -7.73
N ASP A 69 14.18 1.92 -6.43
CA ASP A 69 13.19 2.54 -5.54
C ASP A 69 13.20 4.08 -5.70
N VAL A 70 12.03 4.69 -5.85
CA VAL A 70 11.87 6.16 -5.94
C VAL A 70 11.74 6.80 -4.57
N PHE A 71 11.40 6.00 -3.54
CA PHE A 71 11.17 6.51 -2.20
C PHE A 71 12.50 6.70 -1.45
N PRO A 72 12.68 7.84 -0.76
CA PRO A 72 13.78 8.01 0.18
C PRO A 72 13.76 6.96 1.30
N ALA A 73 14.93 6.74 1.92
CA ALA A 73 15.07 5.78 3.00
C ALA A 73 14.30 6.16 4.27
N ASP A 74 14.07 7.45 4.50
CA ASP A 74 13.38 7.99 5.67
C ASP A 74 11.91 8.33 5.37
N PRO A 75 11.02 8.31 6.38
CA PRO A 75 9.64 8.78 6.22
C PRO A 75 9.58 10.20 5.66
N ALA A 76 8.49 10.55 4.99
CA ALA A 76 8.25 11.90 4.54
C ALA A 76 8.27 12.89 5.73
N PRO A 77 8.72 14.14 5.52
CA PRO A 77 8.66 15.17 6.56
C PRO A 77 7.26 15.32 7.14
N ASP A 78 7.19 15.66 8.42
CA ASP A 78 5.92 15.88 9.15
C ASP A 78 4.97 14.67 9.18
N THR A 79 5.55 13.45 9.09
CA THR A 79 4.81 12.20 9.26
C THR A 79 5.38 11.37 10.40
N THR A 80 4.52 10.57 11.03
CA THR A 80 4.88 9.70 12.15
C THR A 80 4.75 8.25 11.73
N VAL A 81 5.80 7.46 11.96
CA VAL A 81 5.76 5.99 11.79
C VAL A 81 6.09 5.35 13.13
N THR A 82 5.07 4.82 13.79
CA THR A 82 5.17 4.22 15.13
C THR A 82 5.14 2.71 15.02
N ARG A 83 6.08 2.01 15.66
CA ARG A 83 6.05 0.55 15.76
C ARG A 83 4.99 0.13 16.80
N THR A 84 4.19 -0.88 16.46
CA THR A 84 3.19 -1.50 17.35
C THR A 84 3.45 -3.01 17.44
N ASP A 85 2.70 -3.70 18.30
CA ASP A 85 2.79 -5.17 18.43
C ASP A 85 2.34 -5.91 17.15
N GLN A 86 1.54 -5.24 16.30
CA GLN A 86 1.00 -5.80 15.06
C GLN A 86 1.76 -5.34 13.80
N GLY A 87 2.76 -4.47 13.95
CA GLY A 87 3.54 -3.94 12.83
C GLY A 87 3.87 -2.46 13.01
N TYR A 88 3.39 -1.63 12.09
CA TYR A 88 3.66 -0.20 12.04
C TYR A 88 2.37 0.57 11.82
N HIS A 89 2.17 1.63 12.59
CA HIS A 89 1.11 2.62 12.40
C HIS A 89 1.69 3.89 11.80
N VAL A 90 0.99 4.48 10.85
CA VAL A 90 1.38 5.71 10.18
C VAL A 90 0.33 6.78 10.41
N GLU A 91 0.78 7.97 10.76
CA GLU A 91 0.01 9.21 10.70
C GLU A 91 0.67 10.15 9.69
N ALA A 92 -0.05 10.51 8.63
CA ALA A 92 0.47 11.37 7.57
C ALA A 92 -0.64 12.25 7.00
N ARG A 93 -0.47 13.58 7.08
CA ARG A 93 -1.37 14.58 6.48
C ARG A 93 -2.86 14.41 6.87
N GLY A 94 -3.14 13.97 8.10
CA GLY A 94 -4.51 13.71 8.59
C GLY A 94 -5.07 12.33 8.22
N HIS A 95 -4.30 11.50 7.54
CA HIS A 95 -4.65 10.11 7.22
C HIS A 95 -3.88 9.15 8.12
N HIS A 96 -4.48 7.99 8.39
CA HIS A 96 -3.85 6.93 9.15
C HIS A 96 -3.94 5.59 8.42
N ALA A 97 -2.91 4.76 8.62
CA ALA A 97 -2.86 3.41 8.06
C ALA A 97 -1.98 2.50 8.92
N SER A 98 -2.20 1.19 8.82
CA SER A 98 -1.34 0.20 9.47
C SER A 98 -0.71 -0.75 8.45
N PHE A 99 0.51 -1.18 8.73
CA PHE A 99 1.33 -2.01 7.83
C PHE A 99 2.08 -3.08 8.60
N ARG A 100 2.29 -4.23 7.97
CA ARG A 100 3.14 -5.29 8.53
C ARG A 100 4.63 -4.94 8.43
N GLN A 101 5.04 -4.27 7.37
CA GLN A 101 6.45 -3.95 7.09
C GLN A 101 6.75 -2.46 7.25
N ARG A 102 7.92 -2.15 7.82
CA ARG A 102 8.38 -0.77 8.01
C ARG A 102 8.55 -0.05 6.67
N THR A 103 9.04 -0.75 5.66
CA THR A 103 9.30 -0.18 4.33
C THR A 103 8.01 0.29 3.68
N ASP A 104 6.95 -0.51 3.75
CA ASP A 104 5.64 -0.14 3.22
C ASP A 104 5.05 1.07 3.95
N ALA A 105 5.14 1.09 5.29
CA ALA A 105 4.76 2.23 6.10
C ALA A 105 5.49 3.51 5.69
N LYS A 106 6.82 3.43 5.50
CA LYS A 106 7.64 4.57 5.05
C LYS A 106 7.22 5.05 3.66
N ARG A 107 7.06 4.16 2.69
CA ARG A 107 6.64 4.52 1.32
C ARG A 107 5.27 5.21 1.32
N TYR A 108 4.33 4.71 2.12
CA TYR A 108 3.00 5.31 2.24
C TYR A 108 3.04 6.78 2.69
N THR A 109 3.95 7.17 3.58
CA THR A 109 4.03 8.57 4.06
C THR A 109 4.21 9.60 2.94
N TYR A 110 4.81 9.23 1.82
CA TYR A 110 4.99 10.12 0.67
C TYR A 110 3.71 10.30 -0.14
N VAL A 111 2.87 9.26 -0.22
CA VAL A 111 1.66 9.22 -1.05
C VAL A 111 0.36 9.47 -0.29
N ALA A 112 0.38 9.42 1.04
CA ALA A 112 -0.80 9.64 1.88
C ALA A 112 -1.47 10.98 1.57
N GLY A 113 -2.79 10.97 1.41
CA GLY A 113 -3.60 12.14 1.05
C GLY A 113 -3.33 12.73 -0.34
N LEU A 114 -2.50 12.09 -1.17
CA LEU A 114 -2.34 12.49 -2.57
C LEU A 114 -3.43 11.82 -3.43
N GLY A 115 -4.03 12.57 -4.34
CA GLY A 115 -4.89 11.98 -5.37
C GLY A 115 -4.09 11.09 -6.33
N LEU A 116 -4.73 10.06 -6.90
CA LEU A 116 -4.08 9.03 -7.71
C LEU A 116 -3.22 9.59 -8.86
N GLN A 117 -3.64 10.69 -9.48
CA GLN A 117 -2.85 11.35 -10.53
C GLN A 117 -1.50 11.83 -10.00
N ARG A 118 -1.47 12.51 -8.85
CA ARG A 118 -0.21 12.98 -8.24
C ARG A 118 0.66 11.83 -7.76
N VAL A 119 0.04 10.75 -7.26
CA VAL A 119 0.77 9.51 -6.92
C VAL A 119 1.43 8.93 -8.16
N ASN A 120 0.70 8.83 -9.27
CA ASN A 120 1.27 8.35 -10.53
C ASN A 120 2.42 9.25 -11.02
N ASP A 121 2.23 10.57 -11.03
CA ASP A 121 3.27 11.51 -11.45
C ASP A 121 4.53 11.40 -10.59
N PHE A 122 4.39 11.14 -9.29
CA PHE A 122 5.51 10.89 -8.38
C PHE A 122 6.23 9.57 -8.70
N LEU A 123 5.49 8.50 -8.96
CA LEU A 123 6.02 7.15 -9.19
C LEU A 123 6.74 6.98 -10.53
N MET A 124 6.45 7.86 -11.50
CA MET A 124 6.98 7.80 -12.87
C MET A 124 8.23 8.67 -13.09
N GLN A 125 8.76 9.28 -12.03
CA GLN A 125 10.04 10.02 -12.07
C GLN A 125 11.24 9.08 -12.21
#